data_AF-W2TRV7-F1
#
_entry.id   AF-W2TRV7-F1
#
_cell.length_a   1.000
_cell.length_b   1.000
_cell.length_c   1.000
_cell.angle_alpha   90.00
_cell.angle_beta   90.00
_cell.angle_gamma   90.00
#
_symmetry.space_group_name_H-M   'P 1'
#
loop_
_entity.id
_entity.type
_entity.pdbx_description
1 polymer ?
#
loop_
_entity_poly.entity_id
_entity_poly.type
_entity_poly.pdbx_seq_one_letter_code
_entity_poly.pdbx_strand_id
1 'polypeptide(L)'
;MIPLFFLNPTISDPESGPILQMTSEHFGEPSAKLAKIDVAQTRRIIPILGDATTSETVPLAEFYVVHLEDKKKINPFLKKIPLVSEKLDHLKRVDKSGRILVQCVDHGISVELLHDLKEFDIEESDLQVAQVPASKPATRRQFDWGKQYWPTSFHPNKDDRELACGSRTDRLLGHPVMTMVQNLARCERRYGDYLATGCEVYLRNEPCAMCAMALVHCRAASVFYCRNTVNGVLAQGKWQLHLEPAINHHYRVFHVEMEVQEEETAVCGK
;
A
#
# COMPACT_ATOMS: atom_id res chain seq x y z
N MET A 1 -68.60 6.39 -12.47
CA MET A 1 -69.59 6.73 -11.43
C MET A 1 -68.90 7.69 -10.46
N ILE A 2 -69.41 8.92 -10.40
CA ILE A 2 -68.99 10.17 -9.68
C ILE A 2 -69.13 10.01 -8.14
N PRO A 3 -68.65 10.89 -7.20
CA PRO A 3 -67.97 12.23 -7.25
C PRO A 3 -66.63 12.30 -6.44
N LEU A 4 -65.73 13.30 -6.45
CA LEU A 4 -65.67 14.77 -6.68
C LEU A 4 -66.44 15.66 -5.69
N PHE A 5 -65.78 16.10 -4.60
CA PHE A 5 -66.12 17.33 -3.88
C PHE A 5 -64.87 18.12 -3.47
N PHE A 6 -64.80 19.34 -3.99
CA PHE A 6 -63.98 20.46 -3.52
C PHE A 6 -64.43 20.91 -2.13
N LEU A 7 -63.53 21.53 -1.36
CA LEU A 7 -63.78 22.79 -0.63
C LEU A 7 -62.49 23.33 0.01
N ASN A 8 -62.17 24.57 -0.33
CA ASN A 8 -61.41 25.56 0.45
C ASN A 8 -62.28 26.84 0.35
N PRO A 9 -62.41 27.72 1.37
CA PRO A 9 -61.43 28.82 1.51
C PRO A 9 -61.31 29.56 2.89
N THR A 10 -60.15 30.20 3.10
CA THR A 10 -59.85 31.59 3.60
C THR A 10 -60.09 32.12 5.04
N ILE A 11 -58.96 32.64 5.59
CA ILE A 11 -58.69 33.99 6.22
C ILE A 11 -58.97 34.24 7.72
N SER A 12 -57.90 34.59 8.48
CA SER A 12 -57.77 35.88 9.24
C SER A 12 -56.42 36.00 10.00
N ASP A 13 -55.61 37.03 9.70
CA ASP A 13 -54.47 37.56 10.49
C ASP A 13 -54.94 38.24 11.82
N PRO A 14 -54.06 38.59 12.80
CA PRO A 14 -53.29 39.85 12.77
C PRO A 14 -51.90 39.91 13.49
N GLU A 15 -51.07 40.83 12.97
CA GLU A 15 -50.06 41.74 13.55
C GLU A 15 -49.45 41.65 14.98
N SER A 16 -48.10 41.79 15.01
CA SER A 16 -47.26 42.76 15.77
C SER A 16 -46.76 42.53 17.23
N GLY A 17 -45.40 42.37 17.33
CA GLY A 17 -44.49 43.02 18.30
C GLY A 17 -44.05 42.25 19.59
N PRO A 18 -42.91 42.57 20.26
CA PRO A 18 -41.79 43.46 19.89
C PRO A 18 -40.36 42.83 20.03
N ILE A 19 -39.39 43.63 19.55
CA ILE A 19 -37.93 43.48 19.57
C ILE A 19 -37.36 43.72 20.98
N LEU A 20 -36.34 42.95 21.40
CA LEU A 20 -35.48 43.27 22.55
C LEU A 20 -33.99 43.05 22.21
N GLN A 21 -33.20 44.08 22.49
CA GLN A 21 -31.78 44.27 22.21
C GLN A 21 -30.83 43.46 23.10
N MET A 22 -29.61 43.34 22.58
CA MET A 22 -28.39 42.81 23.19
C MET A 22 -28.00 43.46 24.52
N THR A 23 -27.43 42.66 25.43
CA THR A 23 -26.42 43.12 26.39
C THR A 23 -25.26 42.12 26.49
N SER A 24 -24.06 42.68 26.50
CA SER A 24 -22.74 42.07 26.62
C SER A 24 -22.49 41.42 27.97
N GLU A 25 -21.70 40.33 28.00
CA GLU A 25 -20.77 40.04 29.10
C GLU A 25 -19.66 39.07 28.63
N HIS A 26 -18.41 39.51 28.81
CA HIS A 26 -17.16 38.75 28.68
C HIS A 26 -16.92 37.92 29.94
N PHE A 27 -16.37 36.70 29.82
CA PHE A 27 -15.38 36.02 30.70
C PHE A 27 -15.22 34.58 30.12
N GLY A 28 -14.13 34.19 29.47
CA GLY A 28 -12.80 33.87 30.03
C GLY A 28 -12.24 32.64 29.26
N GLU A 29 -10.94 32.62 28.97
CA GLU A 29 -10.21 31.64 28.14
C GLU A 29 -10.37 30.15 28.58
N PRO A 30 -10.03 29.19 27.71
CA PRO A 30 -8.68 28.65 27.85
C PRO A 30 -7.86 28.74 26.56
N SER A 31 -6.65 29.24 26.74
CA SER A 31 -5.52 29.09 25.84
C SER A 31 -5.31 27.61 25.51
N ALA A 32 -5.56 27.24 24.27
CA ALA A 32 -4.90 26.10 23.66
C ALA A 32 -4.22 26.63 22.41
N LYS A 33 -2.91 26.85 22.51
CA LYS A 33 -2.04 27.23 21.39
C LYS A 33 -2.14 26.18 20.30
N LEU A 34 -3.07 26.35 19.37
CA LEU A 34 -3.15 25.53 18.17
C LEU A 34 -2.11 26.04 17.18
N ALA A 35 -1.24 25.13 16.76
CA ALA A 35 -0.09 25.42 15.93
C ALA A 35 -0.53 25.98 14.56
N LYS A 36 0.02 27.15 14.21
CA LYS A 36 -0.16 27.81 12.92
C LYS A 36 0.26 26.87 11.77
N ILE A 37 -0.63 26.62 10.81
CA ILE A 37 -0.28 25.93 9.56
C ILE A 37 -0.16 26.97 8.46
N ASP A 38 1.08 27.25 8.08
CA ASP A 38 1.48 28.22 7.07
C ASP A 38 1.08 27.74 5.66
N VAL A 39 0.19 28.47 5.00
CA VAL A 39 -0.47 28.11 3.72
C VAL A 39 0.51 28.13 2.53
N ALA A 40 1.70 28.72 2.71
CA ALA A 40 2.79 28.71 1.73
C ALA A 40 3.65 27.43 1.75
N GLN A 41 3.41 26.50 2.68
CA GLN A 41 4.24 25.31 2.80
C GLN A 41 3.95 24.31 1.68
N THR A 42 4.96 24.07 0.84
CA THR A 42 5.04 22.91 -0.03
C THR A 42 4.81 21.65 0.80
N ARG A 43 3.61 21.06 0.70
CA ARG A 43 3.25 19.89 1.50
C ARG A 43 4.11 18.71 1.06
N ARG A 44 5.10 18.35 1.87
CA ARG A 44 5.93 17.16 1.68
C ARG A 44 5.10 15.92 2.02
N ILE A 45 4.97 15.00 1.07
CA ILE A 45 4.39 13.68 1.32
C ILE A 45 5.49 12.83 1.95
N ILE A 46 5.29 12.42 3.20
CA ILE A 46 6.20 11.51 3.89
C ILE A 46 5.54 10.12 3.86
N PRO A 47 6.10 9.15 3.12
CA PRO A 47 5.55 7.82 3.09
C PRO A 47 5.76 7.13 4.44
N ILE A 48 4.70 6.52 4.96
CA ILE A 48 4.77 5.67 6.15
C ILE A 48 4.92 4.25 5.64
N LEU A 49 6.12 3.70 5.78
CA LEU A 49 6.48 2.37 5.31
C LEU A 49 6.78 1.47 6.51
N GLY A 50 6.47 0.19 6.38
CA GLY A 50 6.79 -0.81 7.42
C GLY A 50 8.27 -1.19 7.43
N ASP A 51 8.68 -1.89 8.49
CA ASP A 51 10.06 -2.32 8.73
C ASP A 51 10.66 -3.12 7.58
N ALA A 52 9.82 -3.87 6.85
CA ALA A 52 10.23 -4.61 5.66
C ALA A 52 10.87 -3.72 4.58
N THR A 53 10.56 -2.43 4.52
CA THR A 53 11.11 -1.48 3.53
C THR A 53 12.02 -0.43 4.16
N THR A 54 11.81 -0.06 5.42
CA THR A 54 12.63 0.94 6.12
C THR A 54 13.90 0.35 6.74
N SER A 55 13.89 -0.93 7.11
CA SER A 55 15.03 -1.59 7.72
C SER A 55 16.20 -1.70 6.74
N GLU A 56 17.41 -1.56 7.25
CA GLU A 56 18.65 -1.81 6.50
C GLU A 56 18.99 -3.29 6.40
N THR A 57 18.40 -4.10 7.28
CA THR A 57 18.69 -5.53 7.43
C THR A 57 17.49 -6.40 7.12
N VAL A 58 17.76 -7.66 6.81
CA VAL A 58 16.77 -8.70 6.51
C VAL A 58 16.98 -9.85 7.51
N PRO A 59 15.93 -10.54 7.99
CA PRO A 59 16.10 -11.69 8.87
C PRO A 59 17.04 -12.73 8.23
N LEU A 60 17.87 -13.36 9.05
CA LEU A 60 18.79 -14.42 8.63
C LEU A 60 18.22 -15.79 9.01
N ALA A 61 18.50 -16.78 8.19
CA ALA A 61 18.23 -18.18 8.45
C ALA A 61 19.50 -19.00 8.26
N GLU A 62 19.60 -20.11 8.98
CA GLU A 62 20.77 -21.00 8.94
C GLU A 62 20.53 -22.13 7.93
N PHE A 63 21.52 -22.35 7.07
CA PHE A 63 21.49 -23.36 6.01
C PHE A 63 22.73 -24.23 6.05
N TYR A 64 22.53 -25.51 5.75
CA TYR A 64 23.62 -26.41 5.39
C TYR A 64 24.13 -26.08 3.99
N VAL A 65 25.46 -26.03 3.89
CA VAL A 65 26.20 -25.63 2.71
C VAL A 65 27.35 -26.61 2.51
N VAL A 66 27.59 -27.01 1.27
CA VAL A 66 28.71 -27.88 0.90
C VAL A 66 29.65 -27.18 -0.06
N HIS A 67 30.94 -27.38 0.10
CA HIS A 67 31.93 -26.95 -0.89
C HIS A 67 32.33 -28.12 -1.79
N LEU A 68 32.13 -27.97 -3.11
CA LEU A 68 32.62 -28.91 -4.09
C LEU A 68 33.86 -28.35 -4.79
N GLU A 69 35.02 -28.99 -4.60
CA GLU A 69 36.26 -28.60 -5.28
C GLU A 69 36.17 -28.86 -6.80
N ASP A 70 35.56 -29.98 -7.21
CA ASP A 70 35.37 -30.31 -8.61
C ASP A 70 34.15 -29.62 -9.23
N LYS A 71 34.43 -28.59 -10.03
CA LYS A 71 33.41 -27.83 -10.78
C LYS A 71 32.56 -28.69 -11.72
N LYS A 72 33.04 -29.85 -12.16
CA LYS A 72 32.27 -30.76 -13.04
C LYS A 72 31.14 -31.46 -12.29
N LYS A 73 31.30 -31.70 -10.97
CA LYS A 73 30.30 -32.35 -10.11
C LYS A 73 29.14 -31.41 -9.71
N ILE A 74 29.32 -30.08 -9.83
CA ILE A 74 28.30 -29.08 -9.44
C ILE A 74 26.99 -29.25 -10.21
N ASN A 75 27.02 -29.29 -11.54
CA ASN A 75 25.78 -29.40 -12.33
C ASN A 75 25.00 -30.71 -12.07
N PRO A 76 25.66 -31.89 -12.04
CA PRO A 76 25.03 -33.13 -11.58
C PRO A 76 24.42 -33.02 -10.18
N PHE A 77 25.15 -32.43 -9.23
CA PHE A 77 24.67 -32.21 -7.86
C PHE A 77 23.39 -31.37 -7.83
N LEU A 78 23.38 -30.24 -8.54
CA LEU A 78 22.22 -29.33 -8.59
C LEU A 78 20.96 -29.99 -9.17
N LYS A 79 21.12 -30.94 -10.10
CA LYS A 79 20.00 -31.67 -10.69
C LYS A 79 19.43 -32.72 -9.74
N LYS A 80 20.29 -33.36 -8.94
CA LYS A 80 19.91 -34.43 -8.02
C LYS A 80 19.37 -33.91 -6.70
N ILE A 81 19.96 -32.85 -6.16
CA ILE A 81 19.61 -32.26 -4.87
C ILE A 81 19.00 -30.87 -5.10
N PRO A 82 17.67 -30.78 -5.34
CA PRO A 82 16.97 -29.51 -5.49
C PRO A 82 16.87 -28.75 -4.16
N LEU A 83 16.61 -27.44 -4.24
CA LEU A 83 16.33 -26.62 -3.06
C LEU A 83 14.91 -26.92 -2.58
N VAL A 84 14.78 -27.41 -1.35
CA VAL A 84 13.53 -27.95 -0.79
C VAL A 84 12.55 -26.86 -0.32
N SER A 85 12.57 -25.64 -0.90
CA SER A 85 11.61 -24.60 -0.49
C SER A 85 11.24 -23.63 -1.60
N GLU A 86 9.93 -23.48 -1.82
CA GLU A 86 9.35 -22.46 -2.72
C GLU A 86 9.60 -21.02 -2.23
N LYS A 87 9.95 -20.82 -0.95
CA LYS A 87 10.11 -19.50 -0.33
C LYS A 87 11.51 -18.87 -0.49
N LEU A 88 12.42 -19.53 -1.21
CA LEU A 88 13.84 -19.14 -1.29
C LEU A 88 14.34 -18.93 -2.73
N ASP A 89 13.44 -18.64 -3.66
CA ASP A 89 13.75 -18.36 -5.06
C ASP A 89 14.68 -17.14 -5.24
N HIS A 90 14.75 -16.27 -4.23
CA HIS A 90 15.64 -15.10 -4.20
C HIS A 90 17.10 -15.46 -3.91
N LEU A 91 17.41 -16.64 -3.42
CA LEU A 91 18.80 -17.05 -3.13
C LEU A 91 19.43 -17.72 -4.33
N LYS A 92 20.69 -17.36 -4.65
CA LYS A 92 21.45 -18.11 -5.65
C LYS A 92 21.91 -19.43 -5.03
N ARG A 93 21.75 -20.54 -5.75
CA ARG A 93 22.10 -21.87 -5.24
C ARG A 93 23.60 -22.08 -5.02
N VAL A 94 24.45 -21.39 -5.78
CA VAL A 94 25.92 -21.47 -5.68
C VAL A 94 26.51 -20.08 -5.45
N ASP A 95 27.48 -19.98 -4.54
CA ASP A 95 28.19 -18.75 -4.27
C ASP A 95 29.47 -18.58 -5.11
N LYS A 96 30.17 -17.44 -4.94
CA LYS A 96 31.39 -17.14 -5.69
C LYS A 96 32.58 -18.06 -5.34
N SER A 97 32.60 -18.61 -4.14
CA SER A 97 33.59 -19.57 -3.69
C SER A 97 33.30 -21.00 -4.15
N GLY A 98 32.15 -21.26 -4.77
CA GLY A 98 31.74 -22.62 -5.17
C GLY A 98 31.09 -23.41 -4.03
N ARG A 99 30.61 -22.72 -2.99
CA ARG A 99 29.77 -23.32 -1.95
C ARG A 99 28.33 -23.40 -2.44
N ILE A 100 27.67 -24.51 -2.17
CA ILE A 100 26.33 -24.83 -2.66
C ILE A 100 25.37 -24.90 -1.47
N LEU A 101 24.30 -24.12 -1.53
CA LEU A 101 23.23 -24.15 -0.55
C LEU A 101 22.51 -25.50 -0.65
N VAL A 102 22.18 -26.16 0.46
CA VAL A 102 21.49 -27.47 0.46
C VAL A 102 20.08 -27.36 1.04
N GLN A 103 19.97 -27.20 2.36
CA GLN A 103 18.71 -27.20 3.11
C GLN A 103 18.81 -26.29 4.34
N CYS A 104 17.66 -25.82 4.85
CA CYS A 104 17.56 -25.12 6.12
C CYS A 104 17.84 -26.05 7.31
N VAL A 105 18.55 -25.55 8.33
CA VAL A 105 18.93 -26.31 9.53
C VAL A 105 17.70 -26.75 10.35
N ASP A 106 16.62 -25.95 10.36
CA ASP A 106 15.42 -26.18 11.18
C ASP A 106 14.71 -27.52 10.89
N HIS A 107 14.92 -28.10 9.72
CA HIS A 107 14.19 -29.29 9.26
C HIS A 107 14.95 -30.60 9.52
N GLY A 108 16.18 -30.52 10.04
CA GLY A 108 17.10 -31.67 10.13
C GLY A 108 17.49 -32.22 8.75
N ILE A 109 18.55 -33.01 8.71
CA ILE A 109 18.99 -33.67 7.47
C ILE A 109 18.25 -35.00 7.35
N SER A 110 17.47 -35.17 6.27
CA SER A 110 16.79 -36.45 6.02
C SER A 110 17.78 -37.54 5.63
N VAL A 111 17.44 -38.81 5.90
CA VAL A 111 18.28 -39.96 5.52
C VAL A 111 18.45 -40.05 4.00
N GLU A 112 17.42 -39.66 3.24
CA GLU A 112 17.45 -39.58 1.78
C GLU A 112 18.48 -38.55 1.30
N LEU A 113 18.52 -37.37 1.92
CA LEU A 113 19.50 -36.34 1.59
C LEU A 113 20.93 -36.80 1.93
N LEU A 114 21.14 -37.46 3.07
CA LEU A 114 22.45 -38.04 3.41
C LEU A 114 22.91 -39.08 2.39
N HIS A 115 22.00 -39.92 1.90
CA HIS A 115 22.31 -40.89 0.85
C HIS A 115 22.71 -40.19 -0.46
N ASP A 116 21.95 -39.17 -0.86
CA ASP A 116 22.26 -38.40 -2.07
C ASP A 116 23.59 -37.64 -1.97
N LEU A 117 23.94 -37.11 -0.79
CA LEU A 117 25.23 -36.46 -0.54
C LEU A 117 26.40 -37.44 -0.66
N LYS A 118 26.25 -38.68 -0.15
CA LYS A 118 27.29 -39.72 -0.23
C LYS A 118 27.67 -40.11 -1.64
N GLU A 119 26.73 -40.05 -2.59
CA GLU A 119 27.04 -40.31 -4.01
C GLU A 119 28.00 -39.28 -4.63
N PHE A 120 28.16 -38.12 -3.98
CA PHE A 120 29.08 -37.07 -4.39
C PHE A 120 30.36 -37.04 -3.55
N ASP A 121 30.62 -38.07 -2.73
CA ASP A 121 31.72 -38.17 -1.76
C ASP A 121 31.64 -37.10 -0.65
N ILE A 122 30.42 -36.72 -0.23
CA ILE A 122 30.18 -35.75 0.84
C ILE A 122 29.59 -36.47 2.05
N GLU A 123 30.26 -36.38 3.20
CA GLU A 123 29.76 -36.87 4.48
C GLU A 123 29.10 -35.75 5.30
N GLU A 124 28.38 -36.12 6.36
CA GLU A 124 27.70 -35.14 7.23
C GLU A 124 28.69 -34.15 7.87
N SER A 125 29.93 -34.59 8.14
CA SER A 125 31.00 -33.75 8.67
C SER A 125 31.48 -32.65 7.71
N ASP A 126 31.22 -32.79 6.41
CA ASP A 126 31.62 -31.82 5.39
C ASP A 126 30.58 -30.71 5.22
N LEU A 127 29.40 -30.86 5.83
CA LEU A 127 28.36 -29.84 5.84
C LEU A 127 28.74 -28.69 6.77
N GLN A 128 28.78 -27.49 6.19
CA GLN A 128 29.00 -26.25 6.93
C GLN A 128 27.68 -25.53 7.13
N VAL A 129 27.53 -24.85 8.27
CA VAL A 129 26.39 -23.97 8.49
C VAL A 129 26.74 -22.56 8.04
N ALA A 130 25.89 -21.96 7.21
CA ALA A 130 26.01 -20.57 6.78
C ALA A 130 24.71 -19.81 7.04
N GLN A 131 24.85 -18.55 7.45
CA GLN A 131 23.72 -17.62 7.54
C GLN A 131 23.40 -17.06 6.16
N VAL A 132 22.12 -17.06 5.80
CA VAL A 132 21.62 -16.51 4.53
C VAL A 132 20.39 -15.64 4.77
N PRO A 133 20.11 -14.65 3.89
CA PRO A 133 18.89 -13.84 4.00
C PRO A 133 17.62 -14.70 3.87
N ALA A 134 16.83 -14.77 4.94
CA ALA A 134 15.62 -15.57 5.02
C ALA A 134 14.50 -15.06 4.12
N SER A 135 14.49 -13.76 3.81
CA SER A 135 13.53 -13.15 2.89
C SER A 135 14.21 -12.36 1.78
N LYS A 136 13.45 -12.10 0.72
CA LYS A 136 13.92 -11.33 -0.42
C LYS A 136 14.14 -9.86 -0.02
N PRO A 137 15.33 -9.29 -0.30
CA PRO A 137 15.56 -7.87 -0.06
C PRO A 137 14.60 -6.99 -0.87
N ALA A 138 13.89 -6.07 -0.20
CA ALA A 138 12.99 -5.10 -0.83
C ALA A 138 13.74 -3.87 -1.33
N THR A 139 14.77 -3.42 -0.60
CA THR A 139 15.56 -2.24 -0.96
C THR A 139 16.97 -2.58 -1.41
N ARG A 140 17.60 -1.64 -2.12
CA ARG A 140 19.00 -1.79 -2.54
C ARG A 140 19.94 -1.88 -1.34
N ARG A 141 19.65 -1.16 -0.25
CA ARG A 141 20.45 -1.22 0.99
C ARG A 141 20.41 -2.61 1.62
N GLN A 142 19.22 -3.18 1.75
CA GLN A 142 19.03 -4.55 2.21
C GLN A 142 19.74 -5.56 1.32
N PHE A 143 19.72 -5.36 -0.01
CA PHE A 143 20.45 -6.21 -0.94
C PHE A 143 21.96 -6.14 -0.72
N ASP A 144 22.53 -4.93 -0.65
CA ASP A 144 23.96 -4.74 -0.47
C ASP A 144 24.43 -5.28 0.90
N TRP A 145 23.60 -5.17 1.95
CA TRP A 145 23.81 -5.82 3.25
C TRP A 145 23.73 -7.35 3.16
N GLY A 146 22.63 -7.89 2.62
CA GLY A 146 22.39 -9.35 2.56
C GLY A 146 23.41 -10.10 1.69
N LYS A 147 23.96 -9.43 0.68
CA LYS A 147 25.03 -9.95 -0.19
C LYS A 147 26.32 -10.26 0.58
N GLN A 148 26.52 -9.69 1.77
CA GLN A 148 27.65 -10.02 2.65
C GLN A 148 27.53 -11.43 3.24
N TYR A 149 26.30 -11.94 3.37
CA TYR A 149 26.01 -13.26 3.90
C TYR A 149 25.88 -14.31 2.79
N TRP A 150 25.04 -14.04 1.79
CA TRP A 150 24.84 -14.96 0.66
C TRP A 150 24.43 -14.22 -0.62
N PRO A 151 24.85 -14.69 -1.81
CA PRO A 151 24.42 -14.08 -3.06
C PRO A 151 22.90 -14.24 -3.29
N THR A 152 22.21 -13.12 -3.43
CA THR A 152 20.78 -13.08 -3.72
C THR A 152 20.51 -12.52 -5.11
N SER A 153 19.36 -12.86 -5.69
CA SER A 153 18.79 -12.19 -6.85
C SER A 153 18.01 -10.97 -6.36
N PHE A 154 18.38 -9.79 -6.89
CA PHE A 154 17.69 -8.56 -6.57
C PHE A 154 17.26 -7.86 -7.85
N HIS A 155 15.94 -7.79 -8.00
CA HIS A 155 15.29 -7.00 -9.03
C HIS A 155 14.57 -5.87 -8.30
N PRO A 156 15.16 -4.66 -8.22
CA PRO A 156 14.55 -3.55 -7.52
C PRO A 156 13.15 -3.32 -8.09
N ASN A 157 12.15 -3.45 -7.24
CA ASN A 157 10.80 -3.08 -7.62
C ASN A 157 10.77 -1.57 -7.78
N LYS A 158 10.45 -1.09 -8.98
CA LYS A 158 10.38 0.36 -9.26
C LYS A 158 9.33 1.03 -8.36
N ASP A 159 8.31 0.29 -7.94
CA ASP A 159 7.23 0.78 -7.07
C ASP A 159 7.73 1.11 -5.65
N ASP A 160 8.62 0.31 -5.07
CA ASP A 160 9.08 0.51 -3.68
C ASP A 160 9.97 1.75 -3.55
N ARG A 161 10.76 2.05 -4.60
CA ARG A 161 11.55 3.27 -4.67
C ARG A 161 10.67 4.52 -4.81
N GLU A 162 9.59 4.43 -5.57
CA GLU A 162 8.61 5.51 -5.73
C GLU A 162 7.84 5.76 -4.43
N LEU A 163 7.42 4.68 -3.75
CA LEU A 163 6.80 4.75 -2.43
C LEU A 163 7.72 5.44 -1.43
N ALA A 164 9.03 5.16 -1.41
CA ALA A 164 9.97 5.75 -0.47
C ALA A 164 10.24 7.26 -0.68
N CYS A 165 10.06 7.81 -1.89
CA CYS A 165 10.34 9.23 -2.13
C CYS A 165 9.11 10.13 -1.97
N GLY A 166 7.91 9.58 -1.87
CA GLY A 166 6.66 10.35 -1.76
C GLY A 166 6.34 11.21 -2.99
N SER A 167 7.08 11.05 -4.09
CA SER A 167 6.85 11.79 -5.34
C SER A 167 5.72 11.16 -6.15
N ARG A 168 5.04 11.99 -6.96
CA ARG A 168 4.11 11.48 -7.98
C ARG A 168 4.90 10.62 -8.97
N THR A 169 4.39 9.44 -9.28
CA THR A 169 5.01 8.57 -10.28
C THR A 169 5.01 9.28 -11.64
N ASP A 170 6.12 9.18 -12.38
CA ASP A 170 6.22 9.70 -13.75
C ASP A 170 5.63 8.72 -14.79
N ARG A 171 4.91 7.70 -14.32
CA ARG A 171 4.27 6.71 -15.18
C ARG A 171 2.93 7.26 -15.65
N LEU A 172 2.70 7.22 -16.96
CA LEU A 172 1.44 7.67 -17.58
C LEU A 172 0.18 7.05 -16.96
N LEU A 173 0.28 5.80 -16.45
CA LEU A 173 -0.82 5.09 -15.79
C LEU A 173 -0.61 4.92 -14.28
N GLY A 174 0.43 5.52 -13.70
CA GLY A 174 0.75 5.41 -12.27
C GLY A 174 -0.08 6.37 -11.40
N HIS A 175 -1.39 6.36 -11.59
CA HIS A 175 -2.30 7.08 -10.72
C HIS A 175 -2.36 6.40 -9.34
N PRO A 176 -2.56 7.15 -8.24
CA PRO A 176 -2.60 6.59 -6.89
C PRO A 176 -3.58 5.42 -6.72
N VAL A 177 -4.74 5.49 -7.37
CA VAL A 177 -5.75 4.43 -7.35
C VAL A 177 -5.25 3.15 -8.02
N MET A 178 -4.50 3.27 -9.12
CA MET A 178 -3.95 2.10 -9.82
C MET A 178 -2.89 1.41 -8.97
N THR A 179 -1.98 2.19 -8.37
CA THR A 179 -0.96 1.66 -7.45
C THR A 179 -1.61 0.98 -6.24
N MET A 180 -2.67 1.59 -5.68
CA MET A 180 -3.44 0.99 -4.60
C MET A 180 -4.00 -0.39 -5.01
N VAL A 181 -4.69 -0.49 -6.15
CA VAL A 181 -5.27 -1.76 -6.63
C VAL A 181 -4.19 -2.83 -6.88
N GLN A 182 -3.04 -2.44 -7.42
CA GLN A 182 -1.90 -3.35 -7.62
C GLN A 182 -1.34 -3.88 -6.29
N ASN A 183 -1.17 -3.01 -5.30
CA ASN A 183 -0.71 -3.41 -3.97
C ASN A 183 -1.72 -4.33 -3.28
N LEU A 184 -3.00 -3.99 -3.40
CA LEU A 184 -4.10 -4.82 -2.92
C LEU A 184 -4.10 -6.21 -3.55
N ALA A 185 -3.66 -6.39 -4.80
CA ALA A 185 -3.56 -7.70 -5.42
C ALA A 185 -2.39 -8.55 -4.86
N ARG A 186 -1.39 -7.92 -4.24
CA ARG A 186 -0.20 -8.58 -3.67
C ARG A 186 -0.36 -8.95 -2.20
N CYS A 187 -1.30 -8.35 -1.47
CA CYS A 187 -1.53 -8.65 -0.05
C CYS A 187 -2.26 -9.98 0.14
N GLU A 188 -1.80 -10.79 1.10
CA GLU A 188 -2.55 -11.96 1.58
C GLU A 188 -3.87 -11.49 2.21
N ARG A 189 -4.98 -12.06 1.76
CA ARG A 189 -6.33 -11.75 2.26
C ARG A 189 -6.95 -12.93 2.97
N ARG A 190 -7.93 -12.63 3.82
CA ARG A 190 -8.82 -13.64 4.38
C ARG A 190 -9.53 -14.39 3.25
N TYR A 191 -9.74 -15.68 3.47
CA TYR A 191 -10.37 -16.57 2.51
C TYR A 191 -11.76 -16.04 2.13
N GLY A 192 -11.95 -15.66 0.86
CA GLY A 192 -13.22 -15.18 0.31
C GLY A 192 -13.28 -13.68 -0.04
N ASP A 193 -12.30 -12.86 0.38
CA ASP A 193 -12.31 -11.42 0.09
C ASP A 193 -11.71 -11.11 -1.29
N TYR A 194 -12.51 -10.53 -2.18
CA TYR A 194 -12.05 -10.07 -3.49
C TYR A 194 -11.58 -8.61 -3.44
N LEU A 195 -10.29 -8.37 -3.69
CA LEU A 195 -9.70 -7.02 -3.80
C LEU A 195 -10.16 -6.04 -2.69
N ALA A 196 -10.83 -4.95 -3.05
CA ALA A 196 -11.27 -3.91 -2.13
C ALA A 196 -12.76 -4.06 -1.73
N THR A 197 -13.31 -5.28 -1.78
CA THR A 197 -14.71 -5.52 -1.43
C THR A 197 -14.98 -5.04 0.00
N GLY A 198 -15.95 -4.13 0.14
CA GLY A 198 -16.32 -3.56 1.45
C GLY A 198 -15.40 -2.44 1.95
N CYS A 199 -14.33 -2.09 1.22
CA CYS A 199 -13.41 -1.04 1.63
C CYS A 199 -13.92 0.36 1.25
N GLU A 200 -13.59 1.33 2.09
CA GLU A 200 -13.76 2.76 1.82
C GLU A 200 -12.44 3.35 1.31
N VAL A 201 -12.50 4.12 0.22
CA VAL A 201 -11.32 4.69 -0.43
C VAL A 201 -11.33 6.21 -0.28
N TYR A 202 -10.27 6.75 0.31
CA TYR A 202 -10.09 8.18 0.53
C TYR A 202 -9.06 8.74 -0.44
N LEU A 203 -9.47 9.71 -1.25
CA LEU A 203 -8.65 10.33 -2.29
C LEU A 203 -8.54 11.82 -2.04
N ARG A 204 -7.36 12.40 -2.31
CA ARG A 204 -7.23 13.86 -2.28
C ARG A 204 -7.99 14.52 -3.43
N ASN A 205 -7.86 13.93 -4.62
CA ASN A 205 -8.35 14.47 -5.87
C ASN A 205 -9.36 13.51 -6.50
N GLU A 206 -10.35 14.06 -7.19
CA GLU A 206 -11.33 13.33 -7.97
C GLU A 206 -10.66 12.38 -8.98
N PRO A 207 -11.00 11.08 -9.00
CA PRO A 207 -10.40 10.11 -9.90
C PRO A 207 -10.85 10.31 -11.35
N CYS A 208 -9.93 10.10 -12.29
CA CYS A 208 -10.25 10.08 -13.72
C CYS A 208 -11.02 8.81 -14.12
N ALA A 209 -11.50 8.75 -15.36
CA ALA A 209 -12.26 7.61 -15.90
C ALA A 209 -11.60 6.24 -15.63
N MET A 210 -10.29 6.12 -15.88
CA MET A 210 -9.55 4.88 -15.62
C MET A 210 -9.58 4.49 -14.14
N CYS A 211 -9.30 5.44 -13.25
CA CYS A 211 -9.28 5.19 -11.81
C CYS A 211 -10.69 4.89 -11.27
N ALA A 212 -11.70 5.60 -11.76
CA ALA A 212 -13.11 5.39 -11.40
C ALA A 212 -13.58 3.98 -11.82
N MET A 213 -13.18 3.51 -13.01
CA MET A 213 -13.50 2.16 -13.47
C MET A 213 -12.68 1.09 -12.74
N ALA A 214 -11.42 1.39 -12.36
CA ALA A 214 -10.64 0.50 -11.50
C ALA A 214 -11.32 0.27 -10.14
N LEU A 215 -11.98 1.29 -9.58
CA LEU A 215 -12.74 1.19 -8.33
C LEU A 215 -13.98 0.30 -8.46
N VAL A 216 -14.63 0.28 -9.63
CA VAL A 216 -15.68 -0.69 -9.98
C VAL A 216 -15.10 -2.10 -9.96
N HIS A 217 -13.99 -2.31 -10.66
CA HIS A 217 -13.36 -3.63 -10.77
C HIS A 217 -12.80 -4.15 -9.46
N CYS A 218 -12.36 -3.29 -8.53
CA CYS A 218 -11.91 -3.73 -7.21
C CYS A 218 -13.03 -3.82 -6.18
N ARG A 219 -14.29 -3.53 -6.56
CA ARG A 219 -15.49 -3.59 -5.70
C ARG A 219 -15.45 -2.70 -4.46
N ALA A 220 -14.89 -1.49 -4.58
CA ALA A 220 -14.90 -0.52 -3.48
C ALA A 220 -16.34 -0.23 -3.01
N ALA A 221 -16.57 -0.08 -1.71
CA ALA A 221 -17.90 0.20 -1.18
C ALA A 221 -18.27 1.69 -1.27
N SER A 222 -17.30 2.55 -0.97
CA SER A 222 -17.50 4.01 -0.97
C SER A 222 -16.20 4.73 -1.29
N VAL A 223 -16.31 5.88 -1.97
CA VAL A 223 -15.19 6.72 -2.39
C VAL A 223 -15.41 8.13 -1.88
N PHE A 224 -14.45 8.63 -1.13
CA PHE A 224 -14.42 9.99 -0.59
C PHE A 224 -13.33 10.77 -1.31
N TYR A 225 -13.63 11.96 -1.81
CA TYR A 225 -12.60 12.81 -2.41
C TYR A 225 -12.75 14.30 -2.07
N CYS A 226 -11.63 15.04 -2.01
CA CYS A 226 -11.64 16.43 -1.51
C CYS A 226 -11.60 17.53 -2.59
N ARG A 227 -11.06 17.25 -3.78
CA ARG A 227 -10.90 18.26 -4.85
C ARG A 227 -11.38 17.74 -6.18
N ASN A 228 -12.26 18.47 -6.84
CA ASN A 228 -12.63 18.21 -8.24
C ASN A 228 -11.41 18.37 -9.16
N THR A 229 -11.32 17.55 -10.20
CA THR A 229 -10.24 17.63 -11.20
C THR A 229 -10.82 17.81 -12.60
N VAL A 230 -10.04 18.36 -13.54
CA VAL A 230 -10.52 18.56 -14.93
C VAL A 230 -10.88 17.23 -15.59
N ASN A 231 -10.04 16.20 -15.37
CA ASN A 231 -10.22 14.87 -15.98
C ASN A 231 -11.05 13.91 -15.11
N GLY A 232 -11.56 14.38 -13.97
CA GLY A 232 -12.38 13.59 -13.07
C GLY A 232 -13.76 13.31 -13.66
N VAL A 233 -14.36 12.17 -13.30
CA VAL A 233 -15.66 11.74 -13.86
C VAL A 233 -16.78 11.59 -12.82
N LEU A 234 -16.52 11.89 -11.56
CA LEU A 234 -17.44 11.58 -10.45
C LEU A 234 -18.23 12.80 -9.96
N ALA A 235 -17.73 14.01 -10.18
CA ALA A 235 -18.39 15.24 -9.76
C ALA A 235 -19.75 15.42 -10.45
N GLN A 236 -20.64 16.18 -9.80
CA GLN A 236 -21.94 16.53 -10.35
C GLN A 236 -21.80 17.24 -11.70
N GLY A 237 -22.69 16.92 -12.64
CA GLY A 237 -22.69 17.50 -13.99
C GLY A 237 -21.65 16.88 -14.94
N LYS A 238 -20.93 15.84 -14.50
CA LYS A 238 -20.06 15.01 -15.35
C LYS A 238 -20.72 13.65 -15.60
N TRP A 239 -19.96 12.71 -16.17
CA TRP A 239 -20.47 11.36 -16.48
C TRP A 239 -21.07 10.64 -15.26
N GLN A 240 -20.51 10.84 -14.06
CA GLN A 240 -20.95 10.15 -12.84
C GLN A 240 -20.95 8.63 -13.02
N LEU A 241 -19.82 8.08 -13.49
CA LEU A 241 -19.63 6.66 -13.81
C LEU A 241 -20.22 5.69 -12.77
N HIS A 242 -20.14 6.04 -11.48
CA HIS A 242 -20.69 5.25 -10.38
C HIS A 242 -22.22 5.02 -10.43
N LEU A 243 -22.96 5.76 -11.26
CA LEU A 243 -24.40 5.62 -11.48
C LEU A 243 -24.75 4.92 -12.81
N GLU A 244 -23.77 4.58 -13.64
CA GLU A 244 -23.98 4.00 -14.97
C GLU A 244 -24.71 2.64 -14.90
N PRO A 245 -25.92 2.47 -15.44
CA PRO A 245 -26.67 1.21 -15.28
C PRO A 245 -26.00 -0.03 -15.89
N ALA A 246 -25.09 0.17 -16.86
CA ALA A 246 -24.40 -0.92 -17.55
C ALA A 246 -23.23 -1.54 -16.75
N ILE A 247 -22.80 -0.94 -15.63
CA ILE A 247 -21.68 -1.47 -14.84
C ILE A 247 -22.16 -2.48 -13.79
N ASN A 248 -21.34 -3.51 -13.57
CA ASN A 248 -21.71 -4.64 -12.68
C ASN A 248 -21.59 -4.30 -11.18
N HIS A 249 -20.85 -3.27 -10.80
CA HIS A 249 -20.64 -2.88 -9.41
C HIS A 249 -20.80 -1.38 -9.24
N HIS A 250 -21.60 -0.97 -8.26
CA HIS A 250 -21.81 0.43 -7.92
C HIS A 250 -21.21 0.75 -6.56
N TYR A 251 -20.72 1.98 -6.41
CA TYR A 251 -20.17 2.48 -5.16
C TYR A 251 -20.71 3.86 -4.85
N ARG A 252 -20.79 4.19 -3.56
CA ARG A 252 -21.21 5.52 -3.12
C ARG A 252 -20.06 6.50 -3.26
N VAL A 253 -20.38 7.72 -3.69
CA VAL A 253 -19.40 8.79 -3.87
C VAL A 253 -19.75 9.94 -2.94
N PHE A 254 -18.76 10.43 -2.21
CA PHE A 254 -18.88 11.56 -1.30
C PHE A 254 -17.80 12.59 -1.62
N HIS A 255 -18.23 13.84 -1.79
CA HIS A 255 -17.33 14.99 -1.88
C HIS A 255 -17.11 15.55 -0.49
N VAL A 256 -15.86 15.65 -0.06
CA VAL A 256 -15.47 16.17 1.25
C VAL A 256 -15.01 17.61 1.08
N GLU A 257 -15.84 18.55 1.51
CA GLU A 257 -15.48 19.96 1.57
C GLU A 257 -14.47 20.18 2.71
N MET A 258 -13.36 20.84 2.42
CA MET A 258 -12.39 21.25 3.44
C MET A 258 -12.49 22.76 3.59
N GLU A 259 -12.99 23.23 4.73
CA GLU A 259 -12.99 24.66 5.05
C GLU A 259 -11.54 25.15 5.20
N VAL A 260 -11.18 26.16 4.43
CA VAL A 260 -9.93 26.92 4.59
C VAL A 260 -10.30 28.17 5.37
N GLN A 261 -9.85 28.28 6.62
CA GLN A 261 -10.00 29.52 7.37
C GLN A 261 -9.02 30.58 6.81
N GLU A 262 -9.54 31.67 6.27
CA GLU A 262 -8.79 32.82 5.75
C GLU A 262 -8.48 33.82 6.89
N GLU A 263 -7.21 34.15 7.13
CA GLU A 263 -6.78 35.10 8.17
C GLU A 263 -6.88 36.56 7.66
N GLU A 264 -7.70 37.40 8.32
CA GLU A 264 -7.57 38.87 8.22
C GLU A 264 -6.27 39.32 8.90
N THR A 265 -5.40 39.99 8.14
CA THR A 265 -4.09 40.46 8.61
C THR A 265 -4.23 41.65 9.56
N ALA A 266 -4.20 41.39 10.87
CA ALA A 266 -4.08 42.45 11.87
C ALA A 266 -2.64 43.03 11.86
N VAL A 267 -2.52 44.27 11.39
CA VAL A 267 -1.30 45.08 11.51
C VAL A 267 -1.11 45.49 12.97
N CYS A 268 -0.08 44.99 13.64
CA CYS A 268 0.27 45.43 14.99
C CYS A 268 0.93 46.82 14.95
N GLY A 269 0.31 47.81 15.60
CA GLY A 269 0.87 49.14 15.81
C GLY A 269 2.15 49.14 16.65
N LYS A 270 2.99 50.16 16.43
CA LYS A 270 4.27 50.40 17.10
C LYS A 270 4.13 50.70 18.58
#